data_AF-A0A815QG02-F1
#
_entry.id   AF-A0A815QG02-F1
#
_cell.length_a   1.000
_cell.length_b   1.000
_cell.length_c   1.000
_cell.angle_alpha   90.00
_cell.angle_beta   90.00
_cell.angle_gamma   90.00
#
_symmetry.space_group_name_H-M   'P 1'
#
loop_
_entity.id
_entity.type
_entity.pdbx_description
1 polymer ?
#
loop_
_entity_poly.entity_id
_entity_poly.type
_entity_poly.pdbx_seq_one_letter_code
_entity_poly.pdbx_strand_id
1 'polypeptide(L)'
;MFHLEALPDEILLDLFENYIRLIDTYIAFYPLPNQRINTLIRAARFWIDIPSKDIFHANSFTTFAPQIVSLHLSACCKDLDLSKFVNLRLLHIEKPTQIQLLAIRSSVLPQLQYLSLHPCWYSTSELPNTLGNLAMSCSFEYLRYCVLPNGQIIRFSAQSQAQ
;
A
#
# COMPACT_ATOMS: atom_id res chain seq x y z
N MET A 1 -0.36 -31.91 -17.33
CA MET A 1 0.40 -31.12 -16.35
C MET A 1 0.54 -29.73 -16.94
N PHE A 2 -0.04 -28.70 -16.32
CA PHE A 2 0.03 -27.33 -16.84
C PHE A 2 1.45 -26.79 -16.60
N HIS A 3 2.19 -26.49 -17.65
CA HIS A 3 3.49 -25.84 -17.53
C HIS A 3 3.25 -24.33 -17.42
N LEU A 4 3.17 -23.83 -16.18
CA LEU A 4 3.00 -22.40 -15.91
C LEU A 4 4.07 -21.56 -16.65
N GLU A 5 5.28 -22.09 -16.78
CA GLU A 5 6.40 -21.47 -17.50
C GLU A 5 6.14 -21.32 -19.01
N ALA A 6 5.19 -22.04 -19.59
CA ALA A 6 4.83 -21.90 -20.99
C ALA A 6 3.87 -20.73 -21.25
N LEU A 7 3.30 -20.13 -20.20
CA LEU A 7 2.41 -18.98 -20.34
C LEU A 7 3.20 -17.73 -20.76
N PRO A 8 2.61 -16.81 -21.56
CA PRO A 8 3.18 -15.51 -21.85
C PRO A 8 3.41 -14.65 -20.60
N ASP A 9 4.35 -13.70 -20.66
CA ASP A 9 4.71 -12.83 -19.52
C ASP A 9 3.51 -12.00 -19.05
N GLU A 10 2.69 -11.52 -19.97
CA GLU A 10 1.51 -10.71 -19.69
C GLU A 10 0.46 -11.49 -18.89
N ILE A 11 0.28 -12.77 -19.22
CA ILE A 11 -0.65 -13.67 -18.51
C ILE A 11 -0.11 -13.98 -17.11
N LEU A 12 1.19 -14.19 -16.98
CA LEU A 12 1.83 -14.44 -15.68
C LEU A 12 1.76 -13.21 -14.77
N LEU A 13 1.99 -12.01 -15.31
CA LEU A 13 1.84 -10.76 -14.56
C LEU A 13 0.41 -10.58 -14.09
N ASP A 14 -0.57 -10.70 -14.97
CA ASP A 14 -1.99 -10.60 -14.61
C ASP A 14 -2.36 -11.61 -13.52
N LEU A 15 -1.86 -12.85 -13.65
CA LEU A 15 -2.04 -13.90 -12.65
C LEU A 15 -1.48 -13.51 -11.27
N PHE A 16 -0.25 -13.01 -11.19
CA PHE A 16 0.37 -12.59 -9.93
C PHE A 16 -0.32 -11.37 -9.32
N GLU A 17 -0.71 -10.41 -10.16
CA GLU A 17 -1.26 -9.14 -9.72
C GLU A 17 -2.70 -9.26 -9.20
N ASN A 18 -3.51 -10.11 -9.85
CA ASN A 18 -4.97 -10.10 -9.66
C ASN A 18 -5.57 -11.40 -9.13
N TYR A 19 -4.92 -12.55 -9.35
CA TYR A 19 -5.55 -13.86 -9.10
C TYR A 19 -4.88 -14.68 -8.01
N ILE A 20 -3.58 -14.48 -7.78
CA ILE A 20 -2.82 -15.20 -6.76
C ILE A 20 -2.66 -14.31 -5.52
N ARG A 21 -2.99 -14.85 -4.35
CA ARG A 21 -2.77 -14.12 -3.09
C ARG A 21 -1.28 -13.97 -2.85
N LEU A 22 -0.89 -12.85 -2.25
CA LEU A 22 0.51 -12.52 -1.99
C LEU A 22 1.27 -13.62 -1.23
N ILE A 23 0.61 -14.29 -0.28
CA ILE A 23 1.20 -15.41 0.47
C ILE A 23 1.42 -16.65 -0.40
N ASP A 24 0.52 -16.93 -1.33
CA ASP A 24 0.67 -18.05 -2.27
C ASP A 24 1.80 -17.73 -3.25
N THR A 25 1.95 -16.48 -3.67
CA THR A 25 3.09 -16.02 -4.47
C THR A 25 4.42 -16.25 -3.73
N TYR A 26 4.45 -15.90 -2.44
CA TYR A 26 5.62 -16.10 -1.58
C TYR A 26 5.97 -17.59 -1.40
N ILE A 27 5.00 -18.44 -1.11
CA ILE A 27 5.26 -19.85 -0.83
C ILE A 27 5.61 -20.62 -2.12
N ALA A 28 4.85 -20.40 -3.19
CA ALA A 28 4.94 -21.22 -4.38
C ALA A 28 6.05 -20.80 -5.35
N PHE A 29 6.40 -19.51 -5.42
CA PHE A 29 7.27 -19.00 -6.48
C PHE A 29 8.57 -18.35 -5.99
N TYR A 30 8.55 -17.67 -4.84
CA TYR A 30 9.76 -17.04 -4.30
C TYR A 30 10.94 -17.99 -4.07
N PRO A 31 10.77 -19.24 -3.56
CA PRO A 31 11.90 -20.15 -3.37
C PRO A 31 12.37 -20.82 -4.67
N LEU A 32 11.63 -20.68 -5.78
CA LEU A 32 11.96 -21.37 -7.02
C LEU A 32 13.14 -20.68 -7.74
N PRO A 33 14.11 -21.45 -8.26
CA PRO A 33 15.25 -20.91 -9.01
C PRO A 33 14.90 -20.51 -10.46
N ASN A 34 13.64 -20.14 -10.75
CA ASN A 34 13.24 -19.72 -12.08
C ASN A 34 13.46 -18.21 -12.26
N GLN A 35 14.49 -17.83 -13.02
CA GLN A 35 14.86 -16.43 -13.23
C GLN A 35 13.77 -15.60 -13.91
N ARG A 36 13.04 -16.18 -14.87
CA ARG A 36 11.96 -15.49 -15.59
C ARG A 36 10.81 -15.17 -14.64
N ILE A 37 10.32 -16.16 -13.91
CA ILE A 37 9.25 -15.98 -12.91
C ILE A 37 9.68 -14.95 -11.85
N ASN A 38 10.90 -15.06 -11.34
CA ASN A 38 11.41 -14.11 -10.35
C ASN A 38 11.51 -12.68 -10.89
N THR A 39 11.81 -12.52 -12.19
CA THR A 39 11.83 -11.21 -12.85
C THR A 39 10.41 -10.65 -12.96
N LEU A 40 9.44 -11.47 -13.35
CA LEU A 40 8.04 -11.08 -13.45
C LEU A 40 7.45 -10.71 -12.09
N ILE A 41 7.69 -11.51 -11.04
CA ILE A 41 7.23 -11.20 -9.68
C ILE A 41 7.83 -9.88 -9.18
N ARG A 42 9.09 -9.57 -9.53
CA ARG A 42 9.70 -8.28 -9.17
C ARG A 42 9.12 -7.10 -9.94
N ALA A 43 8.62 -7.34 -11.15
CA ALA A 43 7.97 -6.34 -12.00
C ALA A 43 6.49 -6.13 -11.66
N ALA A 44 5.84 -7.15 -11.09
CA ALA A 44 4.44 -7.15 -10.72
C ALA A 44 4.09 -6.00 -9.76
N ARG A 45 2.86 -5.50 -9.88
CA ARG A 45 2.29 -4.46 -9.04
C ARG A 45 1.10 -5.02 -8.28
N PHE A 46 1.21 -5.07 -6.96
CA PHE A 46 0.16 -5.70 -6.16
C PHE A 46 -0.85 -4.66 -5.66
N TRP A 47 -2.13 -4.99 -5.87
CA TRP A 47 -3.27 -4.34 -5.23
C TRP A 47 -3.78 -5.26 -4.13
N ILE A 48 -3.54 -4.86 -2.88
CA ILE A 48 -3.79 -5.72 -1.73
C ILE A 48 -4.97 -5.20 -0.91
N ASP A 49 -5.87 -6.11 -0.59
CA ASP A 49 -6.96 -5.91 0.36
C ASP A 49 -6.78 -6.85 1.57
N ILE A 50 -6.84 -6.30 2.78
CA ILE A 50 -6.73 -7.03 4.05
C ILE A 50 -8.02 -6.84 4.86
N PRO A 51 -9.07 -7.64 4.56
CA PRO A 51 -10.34 -7.57 5.28
C PRO A 51 -10.26 -8.17 6.70
N SER A 52 -9.35 -9.12 6.93
CA SER A 52 -9.10 -9.77 8.24
C SER A 52 -7.61 -9.91 8.51
N LYS A 53 -7.21 -9.95 9.80
CA LYS A 53 -5.82 -10.16 10.23
C LYS A 53 -5.26 -11.49 9.73
N ASP A 54 -6.09 -12.50 9.50
CA ASP A 54 -5.66 -13.84 9.08
C ASP A 54 -5.04 -13.86 7.67
N ILE A 55 -5.32 -12.84 6.86
CA ILE A 55 -4.76 -12.68 5.51
C ILE A 55 -3.38 -12.01 5.56
N PHE A 56 -3.08 -11.32 6.65
CA PHE A 56 -1.81 -10.62 6.81
C PHE A 56 -0.70 -11.59 7.23
N HIS A 57 0.22 -11.86 6.31
CA HIS A 57 1.41 -12.66 6.56
C HIS A 57 2.68 -11.80 6.43
N ALA A 58 3.24 -11.39 7.57
CA ALA A 58 4.31 -10.39 7.66
C ALA A 58 5.51 -10.63 6.71
N ASN A 59 5.92 -11.89 6.52
CA ASN A 59 7.04 -12.24 5.64
C ASN A 59 6.72 -11.98 4.16
N SER A 60 5.53 -12.38 3.69
CA SER A 60 5.12 -12.14 2.30
C SER A 60 5.01 -10.64 2.00
N PHE A 61 4.40 -9.88 2.92
CA PHE A 61 4.28 -8.43 2.80
C PHE A 61 5.63 -7.73 2.84
N THR A 62 6.54 -8.15 3.72
CA THR A 62 7.90 -7.59 3.79
C THR A 62 8.68 -7.88 2.51
N THR A 63 8.57 -9.10 1.98
CA THR A 63 9.28 -9.54 0.77
C THR A 63 8.83 -8.74 -0.46
N PHE A 64 7.53 -8.50 -0.58
CA PHE A 64 6.93 -7.84 -1.73
C PHE A 64 6.54 -6.38 -1.49
N ALA A 65 7.02 -5.77 -0.40
CA ALA A 65 6.69 -4.39 -0.05
C ALA A 65 7.01 -3.38 -1.16
N PRO A 66 8.12 -3.50 -1.91
CA PRO A 66 8.41 -2.60 -3.03
C PRO A 66 7.43 -2.73 -4.21
N GLN A 67 6.73 -3.86 -4.35
CA GLN A 67 5.78 -4.13 -5.44
C GLN A 67 4.35 -3.69 -5.10
N ILE A 68 4.01 -3.52 -3.82
CA ILE A 68 2.68 -3.13 -3.39
C ILE A 68 2.45 -1.64 -3.71
N VAL A 69 1.48 -1.38 -4.59
CA VAL A 69 1.13 -0.02 -5.05
C VAL A 69 -0.18 0.47 -4.45
N SER A 70 -1.05 -0.44 -4.02
CA SER A 70 -2.32 -0.14 -3.39
C SER A 70 -2.53 -1.05 -2.19
N LEU A 71 -2.93 -0.47 -1.07
CA LEU A 71 -3.18 -1.19 0.16
C LEU A 71 -4.47 -0.72 0.81
N HIS A 72 -5.38 -1.66 1.00
CA HIS A 72 -6.61 -1.49 1.76
C HIS A 72 -6.56 -2.34 3.04
N LEU A 73 -6.78 -1.70 4.19
CA LEU A 73 -6.71 -2.32 5.52
C LEU A 73 -8.01 -2.12 6.29
N SER A 74 -8.91 -3.10 6.27
CA SER A 74 -10.09 -3.12 7.16
C SER A 74 -9.76 -3.71 8.54
N ALA A 75 -8.75 -4.58 8.61
CA ALA A 75 -8.27 -5.17 9.84
C ALA A 75 -7.21 -4.29 10.54
N CYS A 76 -7.18 -4.34 11.88
CA CYS A 76 -6.12 -3.69 12.66
C CYS A 76 -4.82 -4.54 12.61
N CYS A 77 -3.95 -4.25 11.66
CA CYS A 77 -2.66 -4.92 11.49
C CYS A 77 -1.54 -4.13 12.20
N LYS A 78 -1.42 -4.30 13.53
CA LYS A 78 -0.42 -3.57 14.35
C LYS A 78 1.03 -3.81 13.91
N ASP A 79 1.29 -4.98 13.36
CA ASP A 79 2.64 -5.42 12.97
C ASP A 79 3.02 -4.97 11.54
N LEU A 80 2.11 -4.27 10.85
CA LEU A 80 2.35 -3.75 9.51
C LEU A 80 3.13 -2.42 9.57
N ASP A 81 4.38 -2.49 9.15
CA ASP A 81 5.27 -1.34 9.02
C ASP A 81 5.09 -0.65 7.67
N LEU A 82 4.48 0.55 7.69
CA LEU A 82 4.21 1.31 6.46
C LEU A 82 5.47 1.79 5.74
N SER A 83 6.63 1.86 6.43
CA SER A 83 7.87 2.37 5.83
C SER A 83 8.48 1.47 4.76
N LYS A 84 8.02 0.22 4.68
CA LYS A 84 8.47 -0.73 3.68
C LYS A 84 7.81 -0.50 2.31
N PHE A 85 6.66 0.16 2.26
CA PHE A 85 5.89 0.35 1.02
C PHE A 85 6.26 1.65 0.30
N VAL A 86 7.52 1.76 -0.12
CA VAL A 86 8.07 2.98 -0.73
C VAL A 86 7.38 3.41 -2.03
N ASN A 87 6.75 2.46 -2.73
CA ASN A 87 6.03 2.68 -3.99
C ASN A 87 4.51 2.77 -3.80
N LEU A 88 4.03 2.85 -2.56
CA LEU A 88 2.60 2.90 -2.27
C LEU A 88 1.98 4.20 -2.79
N ARG A 89 0.94 4.06 -3.62
CA ARG A 89 0.21 5.17 -4.22
C ARG A 89 -1.16 5.37 -3.60
N LEU A 90 -1.80 4.27 -3.18
CA LEU A 90 -3.14 4.29 -2.59
C LEU A 90 -3.08 3.59 -1.23
N LEU A 91 -3.44 4.32 -0.18
CA LEU A 91 -3.53 3.80 1.17
C LEU A 91 -4.92 4.08 1.73
N HIS A 92 -5.66 3.01 2.01
CA HIS A 92 -6.91 3.08 2.76
C HIS A 92 -6.76 2.30 4.07
N ILE A 93 -6.99 2.95 5.21
CA ILE A 93 -6.93 2.30 6.52
C ILE A 93 -8.22 2.58 7.30
N GLU A 94 -8.95 1.52 7.64
CA GLU A 94 -10.17 1.63 8.43
C GLU A 94 -9.93 1.68 9.94
N LYS A 95 -8.79 1.16 10.42
CA LYS A 95 -8.46 1.04 11.85
C LYS A 95 -6.97 1.32 12.09
N PRO A 96 -6.48 2.55 11.78
CA PRO A 96 -5.07 2.88 11.87
C PRO A 96 -4.63 2.92 13.34
N THR A 97 -3.44 2.39 13.58
CA THR A 97 -2.75 2.56 14.87
C THR A 97 -2.05 3.91 14.93
N GLN A 98 -1.70 4.37 16.14
CA GLN A 98 -0.92 5.59 16.31
C GLN A 98 0.41 5.55 15.54
N ILE A 99 1.09 4.40 15.52
CA ILE A 99 2.34 4.21 14.78
C ILE A 99 2.11 4.39 13.27
N GLN A 100 1.02 3.82 12.74
CA GLN A 100 0.67 3.98 11.33
C GLN A 100 0.33 5.42 10.99
N LEU A 101 -0.41 6.13 11.85
CA LEU A 101 -0.69 7.55 11.66
C LEU A 101 0.60 8.39 11.61
N LEU A 102 1.56 8.12 12.49
CA LEU A 102 2.86 8.80 12.51
C LEU A 102 3.74 8.47 11.28
N ALA A 103 3.56 7.27 10.71
CA ALA A 103 4.26 6.85 9.51
C ALA A 103 3.71 7.50 8.23
N ILE A 104 2.51 8.08 8.25
CA ILE A 104 1.96 8.81 7.11
C ILE A 104 2.62 10.19 7.01
N ARG A 105 3.78 10.21 6.34
CA ARG A 105 4.56 11.41 6.01
C ARG A 105 5.29 11.21 4.69
N SER A 106 5.57 12.30 3.98
CA SER A 106 6.15 12.26 2.64
C SER A 106 7.53 11.59 2.57
N SER A 107 8.33 11.64 3.64
CA SER A 107 9.61 10.93 3.70
C SER A 107 9.49 9.39 3.82
N VAL A 108 8.31 8.88 4.17
CA VAL A 108 8.04 7.45 4.37
C VAL A 108 7.21 6.89 3.22
N LEU A 109 6.20 7.64 2.78
CA LEU A 109 5.33 7.28 1.67
C LEU A 109 5.48 8.33 0.55
N PRO A 110 6.64 8.37 -0.12
CA PRO A 110 6.96 9.45 -1.06
C PRO A 110 6.08 9.44 -2.30
N GLN A 111 5.57 8.27 -2.70
CA GLN A 111 4.77 8.10 -3.91
C GLN A 111 3.25 8.16 -3.65
N LEU A 112 2.82 8.55 -2.44
CA LEU A 112 1.43 8.50 -2.05
C LEU A 112 0.59 9.53 -2.83
N GLN A 113 -0.46 9.05 -3.49
CA GLN A 113 -1.38 9.85 -4.30
C GLN A 113 -2.77 9.95 -3.69
N TYR A 114 -3.18 8.90 -2.98
CA TYR A 114 -4.50 8.77 -2.39
C TYR A 114 -4.36 8.24 -0.96
N LEU A 115 -4.90 9.00 -0.01
CA LEU A 115 -4.98 8.62 1.38
C LEU A 115 -6.45 8.59 1.82
N SER A 116 -6.89 7.52 2.45
CA SER A 116 -8.20 7.46 3.07
C SER A 116 -8.06 6.85 4.46
N LEU A 117 -8.43 7.62 5.46
CA LEU A 117 -8.50 7.17 6.84
C LEU A 117 -9.97 7.16 7.24
N HIS A 118 -10.51 5.97 7.52
CA HIS A 118 -11.89 5.88 7.95
C HIS A 118 -12.06 6.55 9.32
N PRO A 119 -13.25 7.07 9.64
CA PRO A 119 -13.59 7.44 11.01
C PRO A 119 -13.34 6.28 11.97
N CYS A 120 -12.44 6.49 12.93
CA CYS A 120 -12.17 5.54 14.00
C CYS A 120 -12.17 6.27 15.34
N TRP A 121 -12.11 5.46 16.39
CA TRP A 121 -12.30 5.70 17.83
C TRP A 121 -11.39 6.75 18.49
N TYR A 122 -10.55 7.46 17.75
CA TYR A 122 -9.66 8.49 18.29
C TYR A 122 -10.21 9.89 18.04
N SER A 123 -10.00 10.79 19.00
CA SER A 123 -10.42 12.18 18.86
C SER A 123 -9.61 12.84 17.73
N THR A 124 -10.21 13.76 16.97
CA THR A 124 -9.47 14.55 15.97
C THR A 124 -8.33 15.36 16.58
N SER A 125 -8.39 15.64 17.88
CA SER A 125 -7.29 16.27 18.63
C SER A 125 -6.06 15.36 18.80
N GLU A 126 -6.20 14.06 18.56
CA GLU A 126 -5.13 13.06 18.67
C GLU A 126 -4.47 12.76 17.31
N LEU A 127 -4.98 13.37 16.24
CA LEU A 127 -4.33 13.27 14.93
C LEU A 127 -2.95 13.92 14.99
N PRO A 128 -1.91 13.26 14.46
CA PRO A 128 -0.62 13.89 14.28
C PRO A 128 -0.77 15.22 13.54
N ASN A 129 -0.04 16.24 13.98
CA ASN A 129 -0.06 17.57 13.36
C ASN A 129 0.21 17.52 11.85
N THR A 130 0.99 16.53 11.38
CA THR A 130 1.24 16.29 9.96
C THR A 130 -0.03 16.01 9.18
N LEU A 131 -0.95 15.22 9.74
CA LEU A 131 -2.25 14.90 9.14
C LEU A 131 -3.27 16.02 9.35
N GLY A 132 -3.31 16.59 10.56
CA GLY A 132 -4.22 17.70 10.90
C GLY A 132 -3.98 18.96 10.05
N ASN A 133 -2.72 19.22 9.66
CA ASN A 133 -2.36 20.38 8.87
C ASN A 133 -2.28 20.12 7.36
N LEU A 134 -2.66 18.93 6.87
CA LEU A 134 -2.58 18.61 5.43
C LEU A 134 -3.31 19.63 4.55
N ALA A 135 -4.42 20.20 5.03
CA ALA A 135 -5.16 21.24 4.30
C ALA A 135 -4.38 22.57 4.17
N MET A 136 -3.47 22.85 5.09
CA MET A 136 -2.72 24.11 5.19
C MET A 136 -1.30 23.99 4.61
N SER A 137 -0.66 22.83 4.79
CA SER A 137 0.70 22.57 4.35
C SER A 137 0.84 21.08 4.01
N CYS A 138 0.83 20.76 2.72
CA CYS A 138 1.00 19.41 2.23
C CYS A 138 2.44 19.21 1.76
N SER A 139 3.18 18.34 2.44
CA SER A 139 4.56 18.00 2.09
C SER A 139 4.67 16.80 1.13
N PHE A 140 3.54 16.21 0.73
CA PHE A 140 3.50 15.11 -0.22
C PHE A 140 3.48 15.67 -1.65
N GLU A 141 4.52 15.35 -2.41
CA GLU A 141 4.68 15.82 -3.80
C GLU A 141 3.53 15.33 -4.72
N TYR A 142 3.08 14.09 -4.52
CA TYR A 142 2.10 13.46 -5.41
C TYR A 142 0.69 13.30 -4.82
N LEU A 143 0.45 13.73 -3.57
CA LEU A 143 -0.85 13.52 -2.92
C LEU A 143 -1.91 14.39 -3.60
N ARG A 144 -2.95 13.75 -4.14
CA ARG A 144 -4.05 14.41 -4.86
C ARG A 144 -5.33 14.44 -4.04
N TYR A 145 -5.51 13.41 -3.22
CA TYR A 145 -6.77 13.18 -2.53
C TYR A 145 -6.52 12.61 -1.13
N CYS A 146 -7.15 13.22 -0.13
CA CYS A 146 -7.10 12.75 1.25
C CYS A 146 -8.50 12.76 1.87
N VAL A 147 -8.88 11.66 2.50
CA VAL A 147 -10.04 11.59 3.41
C VAL A 147 -9.50 11.45 4.83
N LEU A 148 -9.82 12.42 5.67
CA LEU A 148 -9.47 12.40 7.09
C LEU A 148 -10.52 11.62 7.90
N PRO A 149 -10.17 11.17 9.11
CA PRO A 149 -11.07 10.38 9.97
C PRO A 149 -12.35 11.11 10.38
N ASN A 150 -12.38 12.44 10.36
CA ASN A 150 -13.59 13.23 10.58
C ASN A 150 -14.52 13.29 9.34
N GLY A 151 -14.20 12.55 8.28
CA GLY A 151 -14.91 12.58 7.00
C GLY A 151 -14.55 13.79 6.13
N GLN A 152 -13.65 14.67 6.58
CA GLN A 152 -13.22 15.81 5.78
C GLN A 152 -12.44 15.31 4.56
N ILE A 153 -12.84 15.81 3.39
CA ILE A 153 -12.18 15.50 2.13
C ILE A 153 -11.31 16.70 1.75
N ILE A 154 -10.02 16.45 1.53
CA ILE A 154 -9.05 17.44 1.06
C ILE A 154 -8.63 17.03 -0.35
N ARG A 155 -8.81 17.94 -1.30
CA ARG A 155 -8.35 17.78 -2.68
C ARG A 155 -7.20 18.74 -2.91
N PHE A 156 -6.07 18.19 -3.34
CA PHE A 156 -4.92 18.99 -3.73
C PHE A 156 -5.03 19.25 -5.22
N SER A 157 -4.97 20.52 -5.62
CA SER A 157 -4.71 20.85 -7.02
C SER A 157 -3.37 20.21 -7.39
N ALA A 158 -3.25 19.62 -8.57
CA ALA A 158 -1.94 19.30 -9.12
C ALA A 158 -1.14 20.60 -9.09
N GLN A 159 -0.17 20.71 -8.17
CA GLN A 159 0.76 21.81 -8.22
C GLN A 159 1.45 21.64 -9.57
N SER A 160 1.16 22.57 -10.48
CA SER A 160 2.00 22.83 -11.64
C SER A 160 3.42 22.84 -11.11
N GLN A 161 4.23 21.87 -11.54
CA GLN A 161 5.64 21.80 -11.22
C GLN A 161 6.25 23.15 -11.57
N ALA A 162 6.46 23.99 -10.54
CA ALA A 162 7.02 25.31 -10.69
C ALA A 162 8.49 25.20 -10.29
N GLN A 163 9.29 25.16 -11.36
CA GLN A 163 10.71 25.52 -11.48
C GLN A 163 11.74 24.49 -11.02
#